data_AF-A0A7Z9R0G3-F1
#
_entry.id   AF-A0A7Z9R0G3-F1
#
_cell.length_a   1.000
_cell.length_b   1.000
_cell.length_c   1.000
_cell.angle_alpha   90.00
_cell.angle_beta   90.00
_cell.angle_gamma   90.00
#
_symmetry.space_group_name_H-M   'P 1'
#
loop_
_entity.id
_entity.type
_entity.pdbx_description
1 polymer ?
#
loop_
_entity_poly.entity_id
_entity_poly.type
_entity_poly.pdbx_seq_one_letter_code
_entity_poly.pdbx_strand_id
1 'polypeptide(L)'
;MNQPAEIDLQPELHLFLVEWAQQYPEIEQIVLFGSRALGNAKKGSDVDLAVVGTQVTQSLVDKFHTTLEEDTLFPYFFDVVHLNTIQNPALREQIQTHGHIIYNILASASEPSYGKSLESGSKTNFSDLQK
;
A
#
# COMPACT_ATOMS: atom_id res chain seq x y z
N MET A 1 19.32 -10.28 9.33
CA MET A 1 17.99 -10.92 9.37
C MET A 1 16.98 -9.84 9.75
N ASN A 2 16.20 -9.38 8.78
CA ASN A 2 14.83 -8.87 8.91
C ASN A 2 14.47 -8.32 7.53
N GLN A 3 13.82 -9.17 6.74
CA GLN A 3 13.06 -8.68 5.60
C GLN A 3 11.83 -7.96 6.18
N PRO A 4 11.46 -6.75 5.70
CA PRO A 4 10.15 -6.20 6.03
C PRO A 4 9.10 -7.18 5.54
N ALA A 5 8.05 -7.40 6.34
CA ALA A 5 6.97 -8.32 6.02
C ALA A 5 6.45 -8.04 4.61
N GLU A 6 6.47 -9.06 3.75
CA GLU A 6 5.94 -8.99 2.40
C GLU A 6 4.44 -8.71 2.52
N ILE A 7 4.03 -7.46 2.28
CA ILE A 7 2.63 -7.06 2.36
C ILE A 7 1.89 -7.76 1.21
N ASP A 8 0.82 -8.49 1.54
CA ASP A 8 -0.03 -9.17 0.55
C ASP A 8 -0.95 -8.17 -0.18
N LEU A 9 -0.32 -7.32 -1.00
CA LEU A 9 -0.97 -6.31 -1.84
C LEU A 9 -0.44 -6.42 -3.27
N GLN A 10 -1.36 -6.49 -4.24
CA GLN A 10 -0.98 -6.55 -5.65
C GLN A 10 -0.16 -5.30 -6.04
N PRO A 11 0.96 -5.44 -6.77
CA PRO A 11 1.77 -4.29 -7.18
C PRO A 11 1.00 -3.23 -7.95
N GLU A 12 0.03 -3.63 -8.78
CA GLU A 12 -0.81 -2.73 -9.55
C GLU A 12 -1.72 -1.89 -8.66
N LEU A 13 -2.27 -2.49 -7.60
CA LEU A 13 -3.07 -1.78 -6.61
C LEU A 13 -2.17 -0.83 -5.80
N HIS A 14 -0.99 -1.27 -5.37
CA HIS A 14 -0.04 -0.41 -4.68
C HIS A 14 0.31 0.84 -5.50
N LEU A 15 0.64 0.67 -6.78
CA LEU A 15 0.93 1.78 -7.69
C LEU A 15 -0.28 2.72 -7.84
N PHE A 16 -1.47 2.16 -8.05
CA PHE A 16 -2.70 2.96 -8.15
C PHE A 16 -2.93 3.84 -6.91
N LEU A 17 -2.79 3.27 -5.71
CA LEU A 17 -2.96 4.02 -4.46
C LEU A 17 -1.98 5.19 -4.35
N VAL A 18 -0.71 4.97 -4.73
CA VAL A 18 0.33 6.01 -4.74
C VAL A 18 0.00 7.10 -5.76
N GLU A 19 -0.29 6.73 -7.00
CA GLU A 19 -0.61 7.69 -8.08
C GLU A 19 -1.84 8.52 -7.75
N TRP A 20 -2.89 7.87 -7.22
CA TRP A 20 -4.10 8.56 -6.81
C TRP A 20 -3.80 9.56 -5.68
N ALA A 21 -3.07 9.15 -4.63
CA ALA A 21 -2.71 10.04 -3.53
C ALA A 21 -1.92 11.26 -4.00
N GLN A 22 -1.03 11.11 -4.98
CA GLN A 22 -0.25 12.21 -5.54
C GLN A 22 -1.10 13.27 -6.26
N GLN A 23 -2.32 12.94 -6.70
CA GLN A 23 -3.25 13.91 -7.29
C GLN A 23 -3.90 14.82 -6.25
N TYR A 24 -3.85 14.47 -4.97
CA TYR A 24 -4.53 15.18 -3.88
C TYR A 24 -3.53 15.61 -2.80
N PRO A 25 -3.04 16.86 -2.82
CA PRO A 25 -2.09 17.36 -1.83
C PRO A 25 -2.65 17.37 -0.39
N GLU A 26 -3.96 17.23 -0.22
CA GLU A 26 -4.61 17.07 1.08
C GLU A 26 -4.24 15.74 1.76
N ILE A 27 -3.85 14.74 0.98
CA ILE A 27 -3.48 13.41 1.49
C ILE A 27 -2.01 13.39 1.85
N GLU A 28 -1.75 13.30 3.15
CA GLU A 28 -0.39 13.22 3.68
C GLU A 28 0.09 11.77 3.72
N GLN A 29 -0.80 10.82 4.04
CA GLN A 29 -0.44 9.42 4.19
C GLN A 29 -1.61 8.48 3.86
N ILE A 30 -1.30 7.34 3.24
CA ILE A 30 -2.21 6.20 3.10
C ILE A 30 -1.60 5.02 3.85
N VAL A 31 -2.38 4.41 4.74
CA VAL A 31 -1.96 3.28 5.57
C VAL A 31 -2.86 2.09 5.28
N LEU A 32 -2.27 0.97 4.88
CA LEU A 32 -2.94 -0.32 4.86
C LEU A 32 -2.99 -0.87 6.28
N PHE A 33 -4.16 -1.26 6.76
CA PHE A 33 -4.32 -1.90 8.06
C PHE A 33 -5.11 -3.20 7.94
N GLY A 34 -5.54 -3.74 9.08
CA GLY A 34 -6.39 -4.92 9.12
C GLY A 34 -5.68 -6.22 8.77
N SER A 35 -6.42 -7.15 8.18
CA SER A 35 -5.95 -8.54 8.03
C SER A 35 -4.73 -8.70 7.11
N ARG A 36 -4.66 -7.87 6.06
CA ARG A 36 -3.52 -7.83 5.12
C ARG A 36 -2.27 -7.26 5.76
N ALA A 37 -2.42 -6.22 6.59
CA ALA A 37 -1.30 -5.65 7.32
C ALA A 37 -0.68 -6.63 8.33
N LEU A 38 -1.51 -7.49 8.93
CA LEU A 38 -1.08 -8.49 9.90
C LEU A 38 -0.56 -9.80 9.27
N GLY A 39 -0.55 -9.92 7.93
CA GLY A 39 -0.11 -11.13 7.24
C GLY A 39 -1.02 -12.34 7.41
N ASN A 40 -2.25 -12.13 7.92
CA ASN A 40 -3.25 -13.17 8.15
C ASN A 40 -4.38 -13.16 7.09
N ALA A 41 -4.22 -12.38 6.02
CA ALA A 41 -5.20 -12.27 4.97
C ALA A 41 -5.40 -13.61 4.23
N LYS A 42 -6.66 -13.91 3.90
CA LYS A 42 -7.01 -15.00 3.02
C LYS A 42 -7.19 -14.45 1.61
N LYS A 43 -7.11 -15.34 0.62
CA LYS A 43 -7.42 -15.00 -0.77
C LYS A 43 -8.87 -14.49 -0.86
N GLY A 44 -9.04 -13.19 -1.11
CA GLY A 44 -10.35 -12.51 -1.12
C GLY A 44 -10.73 -11.76 0.15
N SER A 45 -9.81 -11.56 1.11
CA SER A 45 -10.04 -10.65 2.23
C SER A 45 -10.31 -9.21 1.75
N ASP A 46 -10.80 -8.35 2.64
CA ASP A 46 -11.06 -6.92 2.38
C ASP A 46 -9.79 -6.08 2.56
N VAL A 47 -9.60 -5.08 1.69
CA VAL A 47 -8.44 -4.18 1.71
C VAL A 47 -8.80 -2.97 2.56
N ASP A 48 -8.33 -2.98 3.81
CA ASP A 48 -8.59 -1.90 4.77
C ASP A 48 -7.55 -0.77 4.63
N LEU A 49 -7.98 0.41 4.23
CA LEU A 49 -7.15 1.59 3.96
C LEU A 49 -7.54 2.75 4.86
N ALA A 50 -6.57 3.33 5.56
CA ALA A 50 -6.73 4.53 6.35
C ALA A 50 -6.06 5.71 5.65
N VAL A 51 -6.85 6.73 5.34
CA VAL A 51 -6.37 7.98 4.77
C VAL A 51 -6.10 8.97 5.89
N VAL A 52 -4.93 9.61 5.83
CA VAL A 52 -4.46 10.59 6.81
C VAL A 52 -4.11 11.88 6.08
N GLY A 53 -4.57 13.00 6.63
CA GLY A 53 -4.09 14.32 6.27
C GLY A 53 -4.85 15.38 7.01
N THR A 54 -4.20 16.52 7.28
CA THR A 54 -4.80 17.61 8.04
C THR A 54 -5.96 18.28 7.31
N GLN A 55 -5.95 18.23 5.97
CA GLN A 55 -6.98 18.81 5.10
C GLN A 55 -7.90 17.77 4.45
N VAL A 56 -7.75 16.49 4.79
CA VAL A 56 -8.62 15.43 4.26
C VAL A 56 -10.05 15.66 4.75
N THR A 57 -10.99 15.60 3.81
CA THR A 57 -12.42 15.69 4.09
C THR A 57 -13.08 14.33 3.90
N GLN A 58 -14.24 14.12 4.53
CA GLN A 58 -15.00 12.89 4.31
C GLN A 58 -15.37 12.71 2.83
N SER A 59 -15.72 13.80 2.13
CA SER A 59 -16.01 13.75 0.70
C SER A 59 -14.84 13.26 -0.17
N LEU A 60 -13.59 13.57 0.22
CA LEU A 60 -12.41 13.05 -0.47
C LEU A 60 -12.24 11.55 -0.24
N VAL A 61 -12.50 11.09 0.99
CA VAL A 61 -12.45 9.67 1.36
C VAL A 61 -13.53 8.87 0.64
N ASP A 62 -14.76 9.40 0.59
CA ASP A 62 -15.88 8.80 -0.13
C ASP A 62 -15.57 8.74 -1.64
N LYS A 63 -15.01 9.81 -2.21
CA LYS A 63 -14.53 9.83 -3.60
C LYS A 63 -13.47 8.76 -3.84
N PHE A 64 -12.52 8.59 -2.92
CA PHE A 64 -11.49 7.58 -3.05
C PHE A 64 -12.07 6.18 -3.08
N HIS A 65 -12.99 5.90 -2.15
CA HIS A 65 -13.72 4.64 -2.07
C HIS A 65 -14.48 4.35 -3.37
N THR A 66 -15.28 5.31 -3.85
CA THR A 66 -16.02 5.17 -5.12
C THR A 66 -15.07 4.93 -6.29
N THR A 67 -13.95 5.66 -6.39
CA THR A 67 -12.97 5.44 -7.45
C THR A 67 -12.36 4.03 -7.37
N LEU A 68 -12.07 3.52 -6.18
CA LEU A 68 -11.58 2.13 -6.02
C LEU A 68 -12.61 1.10 -6.48
N GLU A 69 -13.89 1.29 -6.19
CA GLU A 69 -14.95 0.34 -6.55
C GLU A 69 -15.43 0.46 -8.01
N GLU A 70 -15.53 1.67 -8.55
CA GLU A 70 -16.13 1.94 -9.86
C GLU A 70 -15.09 2.08 -10.99
N ASP A 71 -13.94 2.71 -10.71
CA ASP A 71 -12.93 3.02 -11.73
C ASP A 71 -11.84 1.93 -11.83
N THR A 72 -11.78 1.01 -10.86
CA THR A 72 -10.80 -0.10 -10.88
C THR A 72 -11.48 -1.46 -11.08
N LEU A 73 -10.69 -2.43 -11.56
CA LEU A 73 -11.13 -3.82 -11.78
C LEU A 73 -10.52 -4.78 -10.74
N PHE A 74 -10.09 -4.26 -9.59
CA PHE A 74 -9.51 -5.10 -8.56
C PHE A 74 -10.58 -6.02 -7.94
N PRO A 75 -10.32 -7.34 -7.82
CA PRO A 75 -11.30 -8.30 -7.29
C PRO A 75 -11.33 -8.30 -5.76
N TYR A 76 -11.35 -7.12 -5.14
CA TYR A 76 -11.35 -6.93 -3.69
C TYR A 76 -12.43 -5.95 -3.28
N PHE A 77 -12.94 -6.11 -2.05
CA PHE A 77 -13.68 -5.05 -1.38
C PHE A 77 -12.68 -4.13 -0.68
N PHE A 78 -12.97 -2.84 -0.70
CA PHE A 78 -12.15 -1.81 -0.09
C PHE A 78 -12.91 -1.21 1.08
N ASP A 79 -12.30 -1.16 2.26
CA ASP A 79 -12.81 -0.35 3.38
C ASP A 79 -11.88 0.86 3.52
N VAL A 80 -12.39 2.05 3.21
CA VAL A 80 -11.61 3.28 3.25
C VAL A 80 -12.10 4.15 4.39
N VAL A 81 -11.25 4.35 5.39
CA VAL A 81 -11.58 5.14 6.59
C VAL A 81 -10.73 6.39 6.67
N HIS A 82 -11.32 7.46 7.19
CA HIS A 82 -10.60 8.69 7.51
C HIS A 82 -10.02 8.61 8.91
N LEU A 83 -8.70 8.44 9.03
CA LEU A 83 -8.05 8.18 10.33
C LEU A 83 -8.31 9.30 11.35
N ASN A 84 -8.40 10.56 10.91
CA ASN A 84 -8.58 11.68 11.81
C ASN A 84 -9.96 11.70 12.46
N THR A 85 -11.00 11.17 11.80
CA THR A 85 -12.38 11.14 12.29
C THR A 85 -12.71 9.90 13.11
N ILE A 86 -11.84 8.88 13.11
CA ILE A 86 -12.02 7.70 13.96
C ILE A 86 -12.03 8.12 15.43
N GLN A 87 -13.16 7.88 16.10
CA GLN A 87 -13.33 8.18 17.53
C GLN A 87 -12.88 7.03 18.44
N ASN A 88 -12.73 5.82 17.89
CA ASN A 88 -12.29 4.65 18.63
C ASN A 88 -10.76 4.68 18.82
N PRO A 89 -10.25 4.97 20.03
CA PRO A 89 -8.80 5.10 20.25
C PRO A 89 -8.06 3.76 20.06
N ALA A 90 -8.68 2.63 20.40
CA ALA A 90 -8.07 1.31 20.24
C ALA A 90 -7.84 1.00 18.74
N LEU A 91 -8.82 1.32 17.89
CA LEU A 91 -8.67 1.15 16.45
C LEU A 91 -7.56 2.05 15.88
N ARG A 92 -7.49 3.32 16.31
CA ARG A 92 -6.41 4.22 15.89
C ARG A 92 -5.03 3.69 16.28
N GLU A 93 -4.88 3.21 17.51
CA GLU A 93 -3.63 2.64 18.00
C GLU A 93 -3.25 1.39 17.20
N GLN A 94 -4.21 0.52 16.87
CA GLN A 94 -3.96 -0.64 16.01
C GLN A 94 -3.47 -0.23 14.63
N ILE A 95 -4.11 0.76 13.98
CA ILE A 95 -3.69 1.28 12.68
C ILE A 95 -2.29 1.90 12.76
N GLN A 96 -1.99 2.63 13.82
CA GLN A 96 -0.67 3.26 14.01
C GLN A 96 0.44 2.23 14.30
N THR A 97 0.13 1.17 15.04
CA THR A 97 1.12 0.18 15.49
C THR A 97 1.36 -0.92 14.46
N HIS A 98 0.29 -1.36 13.79
CA HIS A 98 0.33 -2.51 12.88
C HIS A 98 0.05 -2.14 11.42
N GLY A 99 -0.31 -0.89 11.14
CA GLY A 99 -0.54 -0.44 9.77
C GLY A 99 0.77 -0.32 9.00
N HIS A 100 0.70 -0.56 7.70
CA HIS A 100 1.80 -0.37 6.76
C HIS A 100 1.55 0.86 5.92
N ILE A 101 2.55 1.74 5.85
CA ILE A 101 2.48 2.96 5.06
C ILE A 101 2.65 2.60 3.59
N ILE A 102 1.63 2.87 2.80
CA ILE A 102 1.63 2.69 1.34
C ILE A 102 2.13 3.97 0.65
N TYR A 103 1.67 5.12 1.13
CA TYR A 103 2.06 6.41 0.61
C TYR A 103 2.32 7.37 1.77
N ASN A 104 3.36 8.20 1.65
CA ASN A 104 3.62 9.32 2.54
C ASN A 104 4.25 10.46 1.75
N ILE A 105 3.62 11.63 1.77
CA ILE A 105 4.10 12.82 1.05
C ILE A 105 5.49 13.26 1.54
N LEU A 106 5.82 13.07 2.82
CA LEU A 106 7.14 13.39 3.37
C LEU A 106 8.21 12.40 2.93
N ALA A 107 7.83 11.16 2.60
CA ALA A 107 8.75 10.14 2.08
C ALA A 107 8.93 10.25 0.56
N SER A 108 7.94 10.76 -0.16
CA SER A 108 8.02 10.93 -1.63
C SER A 108 9.08 11.93 -2.11
N ALA A 109 9.69 12.71 -1.21
CA ALA A 109 10.84 13.56 -1.49
C ALA A 109 12.20 12.83 -1.43
N SER A 110 12.22 11.57 -0.98
CA SER A 110 13.38 10.69 -1.01
C SER A 110 12.99 9.40 -1.73
N GLU A 111 13.33 9.31 -3.02
CA GLU A 111 13.36 8.12 -3.90
C GLU A 111 12.60 6.87 -3.41
N PRO A 112 11.60 6.35 -4.13
CA PRO A 112 11.06 5.02 -3.85
C PRO A 112 12.17 3.96 -4.00
N SER A 113 12.63 3.39 -2.89
CA SER A 113 13.54 2.24 -2.88
C SER A 113 12.80 0.93 -3.20
N TYR A 114 11.95 0.94 -4.22
CA TYR A 114 11.39 -0.26 -4.83
C TYR A 114 12.32 -0.68 -5.98
N GLY A 115 13.18 -1.67 -5.70
CA GLY A 115 13.92 -2.42 -6.73
C GLY A 115 15.18 -1.75 -7.27
N LYS A 116 16.31 -1.94 -6.59
CA LYS A 116 17.62 -2.03 -7.25
C LYS A 116 18.17 -3.44 -7.08
N SER A 117 18.09 -4.21 -8.16
CA SER A 117 19.13 -5.11 -8.71
C SER A 117 18.49 -6.30 -9.45
N LEU A 118 18.24 -6.10 -10.75
CA LEU A 118 18.57 -7.12 -11.74
C LEU A 118 20.00 -6.85 -12.23
N GLU A 119 20.68 -7.93 -12.57
CA GLU A 119 22.00 -8.05 -13.20
C GLU A 119 23.23 -8.11 -12.29
N SER A 120 23.52 -9.32 -11.80
CA SER A 120 24.84 -9.90 -12.02
C SER A 120 24.66 -11.21 -12.78
N GLY A 121 24.99 -11.20 -14.07
CA GLY A 121 24.85 -12.34 -14.96
C GLY A 121 25.64 -13.55 -14.49
N SER A 122 24.95 -14.66 -14.28
CA SER A 122 25.55 -15.98 -14.46
C SER A 122 25.72 -16.19 -15.96
N LYS A 123 26.92 -15.93 -16.47
CA LYS A 123 27.36 -16.52 -17.73
C LYS A 123 27.25 -18.04 -17.58
N THR A 124 26.22 -18.64 -18.17
CA THR A 124 26.24 -20.06 -18.52
C THR A 124 27.32 -20.22 -19.57
N ASN A 125 28.49 -20.71 -19.14
CA ASN A 125 29.54 -21.13 -20.06
C ASN A 125 29.06 -22.41 -20.75
N PHE A 126 28.51 -22.27 -21.95
CA PHE A 126 28.34 -23.36 -22.90
C PHE A 126 29.69 -23.63 -23.59
N SER A 127 30.60 -24.26 -22.86
CA SER A 127 31.77 -24.93 -23.43
C SER A 127 32.44 -25.75 -22.34
N ASP A 128 32.11 -27.04 -22.25
CA ASP A 128 33.05 -28.13 -21.91
C ASP A 128 32.34 -29.50 -21.99
N LEU A 129 31.63 -29.74 -23.10
CA LEU A 129 31.45 -31.10 -23.62
C LEU A 129 32.67 -31.41 -24.50
N GLN A 130 33.69 -31.99 -23.88
CA GLN A 130 34.60 -32.97 -24.49
C GLN A 130 35.66 -33.41 -23.47
N LYS A 131 35.40 -34.55 -22.83
CA LYS A 131 36.39 -35.62 -22.61
C LYS A 131 35.69 -36.89 -22.12
#